data_AF-A0A382NB64-F1
#
_entry.id   AF-A0A382NB64-F1
#
_cell.length_a   1.000
_cell.length_b   1.000
_cell.length_c   1.000
_cell.angle_alpha   90.00
_cell.angle_beta   90.00
_cell.angle_gamma   90.00
#
_symmetry.space_group_name_H-M   'P 1'
#
loop_
_entity.id
_entity.type
_entity.pdbx_description
1 polymer ?
#
loop_
_entity_poly.entity_id
_entity_poly.type
_entity_poly.pdbx_seq_one_letter_code
_entity_poly.pdbx_strand_id
1 'polypeptide(L)' 'LWETTMDPETRTLMQVTVESAGEAAETFQYLMGSDVEARRNFIEKNAKFVVNLDV' A
#
# COMPACT_ATOMS: atom_id res chain seq x y z
N LEU A 1 4.21 -19.07 -15.32
CA LEU A 1 3.11 -18.63 -14.44
C LEU A 1 2.62 -19.79 -13.58
N TRP A 2 2.28 -20.94 -14.18
CA TRP A 2 1.81 -22.10 -13.41
C TRP A 2 2.75 -22.52 -12.28
N GLU A 3 4.00 -22.83 -12.60
CA GLU A 3 5.01 -23.36 -11.66
C GLU A 3 5.40 -22.43 -10.52
N THR A 4 5.10 -21.13 -10.60
CA THR A 4 5.56 -20.14 -9.61
C THR A 4 4.43 -19.48 -8.85
N THR A 5 3.31 -19.17 -9.50
CA THR A 5 2.24 -18.37 -8.88
C THR A 5 0.88 -19.04 -8.86
N MET A 6 0.66 -20.12 -9.62
CA MET A 6 -0.69 -20.71 -9.72
C MET A 6 -0.80 -22.12 -9.13
N ASP A 7 0.30 -22.88 -9.10
CA ASP A 7 0.33 -24.22 -8.51
C ASP A 7 0.05 -24.17 -6.99
N PRO A 8 -1.05 -24.77 -6.50
CA PRO A 8 -1.40 -24.76 -5.08
C PRO A 8 -0.35 -25.38 -4.15
N GLU A 9 0.50 -26.29 -4.65
CA GLU A 9 1.51 -26.97 -3.84
C GLU A 9 2.77 -26.10 -3.63
N THR A 10 3.06 -25.18 -4.54
CA THR A 10 4.30 -24.37 -4.53
C THR A 10 4.06 -22.86 -4.43
N ARG A 11 2.82 -22.38 -4.66
CA ARG A 11 2.51 -20.95 -4.63
C ARG A 11 2.61 -20.38 -3.22
N THR A 12 3.13 -19.17 -3.14
CA THR A 12 3.13 -18.36 -1.92
C THR A 12 1.95 -17.38 -1.97
N LEU A 13 0.99 -17.54 -1.05
CA LEU A 13 -0.12 -16.60 -0.89
C LEU A 13 0.00 -15.86 0.43
N MET A 14 -0.34 -14.57 0.41
CA MET A 14 -0.50 -13.76 1.60
C MET A 14 -1.97 -13.42 1.78
N GLN A 15 -2.55 -13.82 2.90
CA GLN A 15 -3.90 -13.44 3.26
C GLN A 15 -3.90 -12.05 3.89
N VAL A 16 -4.63 -11.12 3.29
CA VAL A 16 -4.81 -9.77 3.84
C VAL A 16 -5.81 -9.84 5.00
N THR A 17 -5.44 -9.26 6.14
CA THR A 17 -6.31 -9.11 7.31
C THR A 17 -6.40 -7.63 7.70
N VAL A 18 -7.49 -7.26 8.38
CA VAL A 18 -7.71 -5.89 8.87
C VAL A 18 -7.76 -5.95 10.39
N GLU A 19 -6.75 -5.38 11.04
CA GLU A 19 -6.64 -5.37 12.51
C GLU A 19 -7.49 -4.25 13.12
N SER A 20 -7.48 -3.07 12.50
CA SER A 20 -8.26 -1.90 12.92
C SER A 20 -8.95 -1.27 11.71
N ALA A 21 -10.29 -1.28 11.72
CA ALA A 21 -11.08 -0.68 10.65
C ALA A 21 -10.90 0.85 10.59
N GLY A 22 -10.73 1.50 11.74
CA GLY A 22 -10.55 2.95 11.83
C GLY A 22 -9.23 3.41 11.23
N GLU A 23 -8.12 2.78 11.65
CA GLU A 23 -6.78 3.10 11.12
C GLU A 23 -6.67 2.75 9.63
N ALA A 24 -7.29 1.65 9.20
CA ALA A 24 -7.35 1.29 7.79
C ALA A 24 -8.09 2.38 6.97
N ALA A 25 -9.25 2.84 7.45
CA ALA A 25 -10.02 3.89 6.78
C ALA A 25 -9.24 5.21 6.66
N GLU A 26 -8.56 5.62 7.74
CA GLU A 26 -7.70 6.80 7.72
C GLU A 26 -6.55 6.64 6.73
N THR A 27 -5.89 5.48 6.72
CA THR A 27 -4.82 5.16 5.77
C THR A 27 -5.31 5.21 4.32
N PHE A 28 -6.51 4.67 4.04
CA PHE A 28 -7.13 4.76 2.72
C PHE A 28 -7.43 6.22 2.34
N GLN A 29 -7.89 7.05 3.29
CA GLN A 29 -8.17 8.45 3.01
C GLN A 29 -6.91 9.24 2.66
N TYR A 30 -5.80 9.06 3.38
CA TYR A 30 -4.55 9.76 3.07
C TYR A 30 -3.92 9.30 1.75
N LEU A 31 -3.99 8.00 1.43
CA LEU A 31 -3.33 7.45 0.24
C LEU A 31 -4.19 7.48 -1.03
N MET A 32 -5.50 7.37 -0.89
CA MET A 32 -6.44 7.21 -2.02
C MET A 32 -7.49 8.33 -2.08
N GLY A 33 -7.45 9.28 -1.15
CA GLY A 33 -8.34 10.44 -1.15
C GLY A 33 -8.01 11.48 -2.23
N SER A 34 -8.93 12.42 -2.41
CA SER A 34 -8.79 13.51 -3.38
C SER A 34 -7.77 14.58 -2.96
N ASP A 35 -7.38 14.62 -1.69
CA ASP A 35 -6.41 15.58 -1.17
C ASP A 35 -4.98 15.15 -1.54
N VAL A 36 -4.43 15.87 -2.53
CA VAL A 36 -3.08 15.64 -3.05
C VAL A 36 -2.01 16.03 -2.03
N GLU A 37 -2.25 17.06 -1.23
CA GLU A 37 -1.26 17.59 -0.29
C GLU A 37 -1.11 16.66 0.91
N ALA A 38 -2.23 16.16 1.46
CA ALA A 38 -2.22 15.15 2.51
C ALA A 38 -1.44 13.89 2.10
N ARG A 39 -1.63 13.43 0.86
CA ARG A 39 -0.88 12.29 0.30
C ARG A 39 0.61 12.58 0.13
N ARG A 40 0.98 13.76 -0.38
CA ARG A 40 2.38 14.17 -0.54
C ARG A 40 3.11 14.16 0.80
N ASN A 41 2.52 14.81 1.81
CA ASN A 41 3.07 14.88 3.16
C ASN A 41 3.25 13.48 3.79
N PHE A 42 2.28 12.58 3.57
CA PHE A 42 2.37 11.20 4.04
C PHE A 42 3.56 10.46 3.39
N ILE A 43 3.74 10.60 2.07
CA ILE A 43 4.84 9.95 1.35
C ILE A 43 6.17 10.51 1.83
N GLU A 44 6.35 11.83 1.88
CA GLU A 44 7.60 12.46 2.34
C GLU A 44 8.02 12.02 3.75
N LYS A 45 7.05 11.91 4.66
CA LYS A 45 7.31 11.50 6.04
C LYS A 45 7.76 10.04 6.17
N ASN A 46 7.27 9.15 5.31
CA ASN A 46 7.48 7.70 5.44
C ASN A 46 8.45 7.11 4.40
N ALA A 47 8.75 7.87 3.34
CA ALA A 47 9.67 7.46 2.29
C ALA A 47 11.12 7.71 2.67
N LYS A 48 11.88 6.63 2.91
CA LYS A 48 13.33 6.75 3.13
C LYS A 48 14.12 7.13 1.86
N PHE A 49 13.59 6.90 0.65
CA PHE A 49 14.31 7.10 -0.62
C PHE A 49 13.39 7.39 -1.84
N VAL A 50 12.29 8.15 -1.69
CA VAL A 50 11.47 8.48 -2.87
C VAL A 50 12.21 9.53 -3.71
N VAL A 51 12.54 9.16 -4.94
CA VAL A 51 13.40 9.94 -5.84
C VAL A 51 12.62 11.02 -6.61
N ASN A 52 11.33 10.83 -6.87
CA ASN A 52 10.52 11.77 -7.67
C ASN A 52 9.12 11.94 -7.06
N LEU A 53 8.90 13.02 -6.31
CA LEU A 53 7.58 13.40 -5.78
C LEU A 53 6.82 14.43 -6.64
N ASP A 54 7.51 15.19 -7.51
CA ASP A 54 6.96 16.37 -8.19
C ASP A 54 7.23 16.44 -9.71
N VAL A 55 7.31 15.32 -10.43
CA VAL A 55 7.44 15.34 -11.92
C VAL A 55 6.09 15.27 -12.61
#